data_AF-A0A392SV78-F1
#
_entry.id   AF-A0A392SV78-F1
#
_cell.length_a   1.000
_cell.length_b   1.000
_cell.length_c   1.000
_cell.angle_alpha   90.00
_cell.angle_beta   90.00
_cell.angle_gamma   90.00
#
_symmetry.space_group_name_H-M   'P 1'
#
loop_
_entity.id
_entity.type
_entity.pdbx_description
1 polymer ?
#
loop_
_entity_poly.entity_id
_entity_poly.type
_entity_poly.pdbx_seq_one_letter_code
_entity_poly.pdbx_strand_id
1 'polypeptide(L)'
;GPAIVLSYAASGFSALLSAFIYAEFAVEVPVAGGSFSFLRIELGDFLAFIAAGNILLEALVGAAGLGRSWSSYFATMIKNDSDYFRIRIDSFKTGFNLL
;
A
#
# COMPACT_ATOMS: atom_id res chain seq x y z
N GLY A 1 -1.64 5.48 -20.00
CA GLY A 1 -2.34 6.21 -21.09
C GLY A 1 -3.08 7.42 -20.52
N PRO A 2 -3.76 8.23 -21.36
CA PRO A 2 -4.44 9.46 -20.91
C PRO A 2 -5.56 9.20 -19.90
N ALA A 3 -6.12 7.99 -19.87
CA ALA A 3 -7.15 7.57 -18.90
C ALA A 3 -6.68 7.56 -17.43
N ILE A 4 -5.36 7.60 -17.16
CA ILE A 4 -4.81 7.62 -15.80
C ILE A 4 -5.34 8.82 -15.00
N VAL A 5 -5.55 9.97 -15.65
CA VAL A 5 -6.08 11.17 -14.99
C VAL A 5 -7.51 10.94 -14.48
N LEU A 6 -8.36 10.29 -15.30
CA LEU A 6 -9.71 9.91 -14.89
C LEU A 6 -9.70 8.89 -13.74
N SER A 7 -8.78 7.92 -13.77
CA SER A 7 -8.63 6.95 -12.67
C SER A 7 -8.22 7.62 -11.36
N TYR A 8 -7.29 8.58 -11.39
CA TYR A 8 -6.92 9.34 -10.20
C TYR A 8 -8.07 10.20 -9.67
N ALA A 9 -8.85 10.82 -10.55
CA ALA A 9 -10.03 11.59 -10.15
C ALA A 9 -11.07 10.70 -9.43
N ALA A 10 -11.35 9.52 -9.99
CA ALA A 10 -12.27 8.56 -9.38
C ALA A 10 -11.74 8.03 -8.03
N SER A 11 -10.45 7.68 -7.96
CA SER A 11 -9.81 7.26 -6.71
C SER A 11 -9.82 8.37 -5.65
N GLY A 12 -9.57 9.62 -6.04
CA GLY A 12 -9.61 10.77 -5.14
C GLY A 12 -11.00 11.02 -4.59
N PHE A 13 -12.03 10.89 -5.42
CA PHE A 13 -13.42 10.99 -4.97
C PHE A 13 -13.78 9.89 -3.96
N SER A 14 -13.37 8.63 -4.23
CA SER A 14 -13.56 7.52 -3.29
C SER A 14 -12.82 7.76 -1.96
N ALA A 15 -11.60 8.30 -1.99
CA ALA A 15 -10.83 8.62 -0.80
C ALA A 15 -11.48 9.75 0.02
N LEU A 16 -12.07 10.76 -0.65
CA LEU A 16 -12.82 11.84 0.00
C LEU A 16 -14.02 11.31 0.78
N LEU A 17 -14.81 10.42 0.17
CA LEU A 17 -15.95 9.79 0.84
C LEU A 17 -15.49 8.96 2.04
N SER A 18 -14.42 8.18 1.89
CA SER A 18 -13.85 7.42 3.01
C SER A 18 -13.36 8.33 4.14
N ALA A 19 -12.78 9.49 3.82
CA ALA A 19 -12.32 10.46 4.82
C ALA A 19 -13.47 11.07 5.62
N PHE A 20 -14.62 11.35 4.98
CA PHE A 20 -15.81 11.81 5.70
C PHE A 20 -16.36 10.76 6.67
N ILE A 21 -16.40 9.48 6.27
CA ILE A 21 -16.82 8.38 7.15
C ILE A 21 -15.87 8.25 8.35
N TYR A 22 -14.55 8.34 8.11
CA TYR A 22 -13.58 8.33 9.21
C TYR A 22 -13.71 9.54 10.14
N ALA A 23 -14.05 10.72 9.60
CA ALA A 23 -14.28 11.90 10.41
C ALA A 23 -15.50 11.75 11.32
N GLU A 24 -16.57 11.10 10.84
CA GLU A 24 -17.75 10.75 11.66
C GLU A 24 -17.36 9.79 12.80
N PHE A 25 -16.66 8.70 12.48
CA PHE A 25 -16.18 7.74 13.50
C PHE A 25 -15.22 8.38 14.51
N ALA A 26 -14.37 9.32 14.08
CA ALA A 26 -13.45 10.01 14.98
C ALA A 26 -14.17 10.93 15.98
N VAL A 27 -15.34 11.47 15.63
CA VAL A 27 -16.16 12.30 16.54
C VAL A 27 -16.97 11.42 17.48
N GLU A 28 -17.52 10.30 17.00
CA GLU A 28 -18.34 9.39 17.80
C GLU A 28 -17.52 8.63 18.85
N VAL A 29 -16.29 8.28 18.52
CA VAL A 29 -15.42 7.45 19.36
C VAL A 29 -14.15 8.24 19.72
N PRO A 30 -14.19 9.15 20.71
CA PRO A 30 -13.09 10.05 21.07
C PRO A 30 -12.03 9.34 21.94
N VAL A 31 -11.65 8.12 21.56
CA VAL A 31 -10.53 7.38 22.14
C VAL A 31 -9.35 7.43 21.19
N ALA A 32 -8.14 7.43 21.75
CA ALA A 32 -6.91 7.28 21.00
C ALA A 32 -6.84 5.85 20.41
N GLY A 33 -7.55 5.64 19.31
CA GLY A 33 -7.66 4.37 18.60
C GLY A 33 -7.54 4.61 17.10
N GLY A 34 -6.72 3.78 16.43
CA GLY A 34 -6.64 3.78 14.97
C GLY A 34 -7.89 3.15 14.34
N SER A 35 -7.88 3.01 13.01
CA SER A 35 -8.95 2.37 12.24
C SER A 35 -9.39 1.00 12.78
N PHE A 36 -8.46 0.24 13.37
CA PHE A 36 -8.74 -1.03 14.05
C PHE A 36 -9.70 -0.88 15.24
N SER A 37 -9.53 0.15 16.07
CA SER A 37 -10.35 0.36 17.26
C SER A 37 -11.79 0.69 16.89
N PHE A 38 -11.99 1.51 15.84
CA PHE A 38 -13.34 1.83 15.33
C PHE A 38 -14.05 0.58 14.80
N LEU A 39 -13.36 -0.24 13.99
CA LEU A 39 -13.93 -1.48 13.45
C LEU A 39 -14.27 -2.49 14.56
N ARG A 40 -13.47 -2.55 15.62
CA ARG A 40 -13.73 -3.44 16.75
C ARG A 40 -14.99 -3.05 17.51
N ILE A 41 -15.22 -1.74 17.69
CA ILE A 41 -16.37 -1.22 18.45
C ILE A 41 -17.67 -1.41 17.65
N GLU A 42 -17.66 -1.13 16.35
CA GLU A 42 -18.87 -1.18 15.51
C GLU A 42 -19.20 -2.58 14.98
N LEU A 43 -18.20 -3.33 14.51
CA LEU A 43 -18.38 -4.56 13.73
C LEU A 43 -17.97 -5.84 14.49
N GLY A 44 -17.38 -5.70 15.67
CA GLY A 44 -16.97 -6.80 16.53
C GLY A 44 -15.61 -7.43 16.19
N ASP A 45 -15.17 -8.37 17.02
CA ASP A 45 -13.80 -8.91 17.02
C ASP A 45 -13.43 -9.69 15.76
N PHE A 46 -14.38 -10.40 15.13
CA PHE A 46 -14.09 -11.21 13.94
C PHE A 46 -13.72 -10.33 12.73
N LEU A 47 -14.49 -9.27 12.48
CA LEU A 47 -14.24 -8.35 11.37
C LEU A 47 -13.02 -7.48 11.64
N ALA A 48 -12.80 -7.08 12.89
CA ALA A 48 -11.57 -6.39 13.30
C ALA A 48 -10.31 -7.24 13.05
N PHE A 49 -10.36 -8.56 13.30
CA PHE A 49 -9.24 -9.46 13.04
C PHE A 49 -8.89 -9.55 11.55
N ILE A 50 -9.90 -9.69 10.68
CA ILE A 50 -9.70 -9.73 9.22
C ILE A 50 -9.11 -8.40 8.73
N ALA A 51 -9.65 -7.28 9.19
CA ALA A 51 -9.15 -5.95 8.81
C ALA A 51 -7.70 -5.72 9.27
N ALA A 52 -7.35 -6.16 10.49
CA ALA A 52 -5.97 -6.10 10.98
C ALA A 52 -5.02 -6.92 10.11
N GLY A 53 -5.45 -8.13 9.70
CA GLY A 53 -4.70 -8.96 8.76
C GLY A 53 -4.48 -8.28 7.41
N ASN A 54 -5.51 -7.61 6.88
CA ASN A 54 -5.40 -6.85 5.63
C ASN A 54 -4.41 -5.69 5.74
N ILE A 55 -4.49 -4.88 6.80
CA ILE A 55 -3.57 -3.75 7.03
C ILE A 55 -2.12 -4.24 7.15
N LEU A 56 -1.90 -5.37 7.83
CA LEU A 56 -0.57 -5.98 7.94
C LEU A 56 -0.02 -6.40 6.57
N LEU A 57 -0.83 -7.07 5.75
CA LEU A 57 -0.43 -7.49 4.41
C LEU A 57 -0.16 -6.30 3.49
N GLU A 58 -1.01 -5.27 3.54
CA GLU A 58 -0.83 -4.03 2.80
C GLU A 58 0.50 -3.35 3.16
N ALA A 59 0.82 -3.25 4.45
CA ALA A 59 2.08 -2.68 4.91
C ALA A 59 3.30 -3.49 4.44
N LEU A 60 3.23 -4.82 4.47
CA LEU A 60 4.31 -5.70 4.02
C LEU A 60 4.55 -5.58 2.50
N VAL A 61 3.49 -5.64 1.70
CA VAL A 61 3.58 -5.51 0.24
C VAL A 61 4.02 -4.09 -0.13
N GLY A 62 3.51 -3.07 0.56
CA GLY A 62 3.92 -1.68 0.38
C GLY A 62 5.41 -1.48 0.68
N ALA A 63 5.90 -2.00 1.81
CA ALA A 63 7.31 -1.91 2.17
C ALA A 63 8.21 -2.63 1.15
N ALA A 64 7.82 -3.82 0.68
CA ALA A 64 8.55 -4.55 -0.35
C ALA A 64 8.59 -3.78 -1.69
N GLY A 65 7.46 -3.19 -2.11
CA GLY A 65 7.37 -2.39 -3.33
C GLY A 65 8.20 -1.10 -3.25
N LEU A 66 8.17 -0.41 -2.10
CA LEU A 66 8.98 0.78 -1.85
C LEU A 66 10.48 0.44 -1.83
N GLY A 67 10.86 -0.65 -1.17
CA GLY A 67 12.24 -1.14 -1.15
C GLY A 67 12.75 -1.41 -2.57
N ARG A 68 11.98 -2.14 -3.38
CA ARG A 68 12.34 -2.43 -4.78
C ARG A 68 12.48 -1.15 -5.62
N SER A 69 11.52 -0.23 -5.50
CA SER A 69 11.53 1.03 -6.26
C SER A 69 12.73 1.90 -5.87
N TRP A 70 12.99 2.03 -4.56
CA TRP A 70 14.11 2.81 -4.05
C TRP A 70 15.46 2.23 -4.47
N SER A 71 15.64 0.91 -4.38
CA SER A 71 16.87 0.24 -4.86
C SER A 71 17.09 0.46 -6.36
N SER A 72 16.01 0.45 -7.16
CA SER A 72 16.10 0.72 -8.60
C SER A 72 16.53 2.17 -8.89
N TYR A 73 15.96 3.15 -8.19
CA TYR A 73 16.35 4.56 -8.36
C TYR A 73 17.79 4.81 -7.89
N PHE A 74 18.17 4.21 -6.76
CA PHE A 74 19.52 4.29 -6.22
C PHE A 74 20.56 3.63 -7.14
N ALA A 75 20.21 2.50 -7.78
CA ALA A 75 21.04 1.85 -8.79
C ALA A 75 21.35 2.79 -9.95
N THR A 76 20.31 3.38 -10.56
CA THR A 76 20.42 4.34 -11.67
C THR A 76 21.28 5.56 -11.33
N MET A 77 21.26 6.00 -10.05
CA MET A 77 22.06 7.12 -9.59
C MET A 77 23.56 6.81 -9.54
N ILE A 78 23.94 5.57 -9.19
CA ILE A 78 25.34 5.14 -9.10
C ILE A 78 25.89 4.75 -10.48
N LYS A 79 25.09 4.01 -11.24
CA LYS A 79 25.42 3.55 -12.59
C LYS A 79 24.14 3.67 -13.39
N ASN A 80 24.18 4.10 -14.65
CA ASN A 80 23.00 4.26 -15.50
C ASN A 80 22.35 2.90 -15.90
N ASP A 81 22.15 2.02 -14.93
CA ASP A 81 21.63 0.67 -14.98
C ASP A 81 20.80 0.43 -13.70
N SER A 82 19.49 0.32 -13.86
CA SER A 82 18.52 0.12 -12.79
C SER A 82 18.61 -1.26 -12.13
N ASP A 83 19.26 -2.22 -12.78
CA ASP A 83 19.35 -3.61 -12.33
C ASP A 83 20.69 -3.92 -11.63
N TYR A 84 21.53 -2.90 -11.41
CA TYR A 84 22.87 -3.09 -10.86
C TYR A 84 22.90 -3.81 -9.51
N PHE A 85 21.92 -3.56 -8.64
CA PHE A 85 21.81 -4.20 -7.32
C PHE A 85 20.98 -5.50 -7.32
N ARG A 86 20.51 -5.97 -8.48
CA ARG A 86 19.69 -7.19 -8.56
C ARG A 86 20.55 -8.44 -8.62
N ILE A 87 20.31 -9.37 -7.70
CA ILE A 87 20.92 -10.71 -7.72
C ILE A 87 20.25 -11.51 -8.83
N ARG A 88 21.01 -11.86 -9.88
CA ARG A 88 20.51 -12.75 -10.94
C ARG A 88 20.85 -14.19 -10.59
N ILE A 89 19.84 -15.06 -10.66
CA ILE A 89 20.02 -16.51 -10.60
C ILE A 89 19.87 -17.03 -12.02
N ASP A 90 20.95 -17.55 -12.59
CA ASP A 90 21.02 -17.98 -14.00
C ASP A 90 20.09 -19.16 -14.35
N SER A 91 19.50 -19.81 -13.34
CA SER A 91 18.56 -20.93 -13.49
C SER A 91 17.15 -20.49 -13.96
N PHE A 92 16.80 -19.20 -13.82
CA PHE A 92 15.48 -18.70 -14.22
C PHE A 92 15.47 -18.09 -15.62
N LYS A 93 14.33 -18.20 -16.31
CA LYS A 93 14.12 -17.58 -17.62
C LYS A 93 14.39 -16.07 -17.58
N THR A 94 15.08 -15.57 -18.59
CA THR A 94 15.39 -14.16 -18.80
C THR A 94 14.09 -13.34 -18.72
N GLY A 95 14.03 -12.39 -17.77
CA GLY A 95 12.86 -11.55 -17.52
C GLY A 95 12.05 -11.88 -16.27
N PHE A 96 12.32 -13.02 -15.60
CA PHE A 96 11.63 -13.36 -14.34
C PHE A 96 11.85 -12.30 -13.24
N ASN A 97 13.01 -11.66 -13.21
CA ASN A 97 13.36 -10.63 -12.23
C ASN A 97 12.79 -9.22 -12.55
N LEU A 98 12.19 -9.04 -13.74
CA LEU A 98 11.64 -7.76 -14.21
C LEU A 98 10.20 -7.52 -13.74
N LEU A 99 9.50 -8.56 -13.28
CA LEU A 99 8.25 -8.46 -12.52
C LEU A 99 8.57 -8.00 -11.09
#